data_AF-A0AA41STJ2-F1
#
_entry.id   AF-A0AA41STJ2-F1
#
_cell.length_a   1.000
_cell.length_b   1.000
_cell.length_c   1.000
_cell.angle_alpha   90.00
_cell.angle_beta   90.00
_cell.angle_gamma   90.00
#
_symmetry.space_group_name_H-M   'P 1'
#
loop_
_entity.id
_entity.type
_entity.pdbx_description
1 polymer ?
#
loop_
_entity_poly.entity_id
_entity_poly.type
_entity_poly.pdbx_seq_one_letter_code
_entity_poly.pdbx_strand_id
1 'polypeptide(L)' 'MTDETLDESNFNDEEYCADLGTKSPFKMEELDGSYQKVIKLFSICTDEDPKDCPFTAHVVEALELDNL' A
#
# COMPACT_ATOMS: atom_id res chain seq x y z
N MET A 1 6.10 -28.80 -15.15
CA MET A 1 6.19 -27.36 -14.85
C MET A 1 5.46 -27.17 -13.54
N THR A 2 6.19 -27.24 -12.44
CA THR A 2 5.67 -26.83 -11.13
C THR A 2 5.93 -25.34 -11.01
N ASP A 3 4.88 -24.59 -10.72
CA ASP A 3 4.94 -23.17 -10.44
C ASP A 3 5.74 -22.98 -9.13
N GLU A 4 7.01 -22.62 -9.24
CA GLU A 4 7.94 -22.44 -8.09
C GLU A 4 7.53 -21.27 -7.19
N THR A 5 6.49 -20.51 -7.56
CA THR A 5 5.99 -19.37 -6.77
C THR A 5 5.10 -19.78 -5.59
N LEU A 6 4.70 -21.05 -5.50
CA LEU A 6 3.85 -21.61 -4.44
C LEU A 6 4.56 -22.74 -3.66
N ASP A 7 5.88 -22.71 -3.57
CA ASP A 7 6.62 -23.60 -2.67
C ASP A 7 6.41 -23.18 -1.21
N GLU A 8 5.44 -23.81 -0.55
CA GLU A 8 5.09 -23.54 0.86
C GLU A 8 6.26 -23.74 1.83
N SER A 9 7.35 -24.39 1.41
CA SER A 9 8.54 -24.56 2.26
C SER A 9 9.36 -23.28 2.47
N ASN A 10 9.16 -22.26 1.63
CA ASN A 10 9.84 -20.96 1.73
C ASN A 10 8.97 -19.87 2.39
N PHE A 11 7.74 -20.19 2.78
CA PHE A 11 6.84 -19.24 3.43
C PHE A 11 7.14 -19.12 4.93
N ASN A 12 7.27 -17.89 5.42
CA ASN A 12 7.50 -17.61 6.82
C ASN A 12 6.20 -17.18 7.50
N ASP A 13 5.45 -18.16 8.04
CA ASP A 13 4.16 -17.94 8.71
C ASP A 13 4.21 -16.85 9.79
N GLU A 14 5.31 -16.81 10.56
CA GLU A 14 5.48 -15.87 11.67
C GLU A 14 5.64 -14.43 11.18
N GLU A 15 6.48 -14.22 10.16
CA GLU A 15 6.68 -12.90 9.54
C GLU A 15 5.40 -12.43 8.84
N TYR A 16 4.72 -13.32 8.13
CA TYR A 16 3.44 -13.00 7.51
C TYR A 16 2.40 -12.54 8.54
N CYS A 17 2.25 -13.27 9.65
CA CYS A 17 1.30 -12.90 10.69
C CYS A 17 1.69 -11.59 11.39
N ALA A 18 2.98 -11.32 11.57
CA ALA A 18 3.47 -10.07 12.15
C ALA A 18 3.21 -8.86 11.24
N ASP A 19 3.23 -9.07 9.92
CA ASP A 19 2.98 -8.02 8.93
C ASP A 19 1.49 -7.76 8.67
N LEU A 20 0.57 -8.56 9.24
CA LEU A 20 -0.86 -8.35 9.04
C LEU A 20 -1.33 -7.03 9.66
N GLY A 21 -1.92 -6.18 8.81
CA GLY A 21 -2.42 -4.87 9.22
C GLY A 21 -1.34 -3.80 9.33
N THR A 22 -0.07 -4.15 9.10
CA THR A 22 1.00 -3.16 8.94
C THR A 22 1.00 -2.63 7.50
N LYS A 23 1.55 -1.43 7.34
CA LYS A 23 1.66 -0.80 6.02
C LYS A 23 2.69 -1.55 5.17
N SER A 24 2.25 -2.07 4.03
CA SER A 24 3.14 -2.76 3.10
C SER A 24 4.27 -1.85 2.60
N PRO A 25 5.52 -2.36 2.52
CA PRO A 25 6.65 -1.58 2.04
C PRO A 25 6.53 -1.25 0.55
N PHE A 26 6.98 -0.05 0.18
CA PHE A 26 7.07 0.35 -1.22
C PHE A 26 8.40 -0.09 -1.83
N LYS A 27 8.33 -0.72 -3.00
CA LYS A 27 9.49 -0.90 -3.87
C LYS A 27 9.77 0.39 -4.64
N MET A 28 10.41 1.37 -3.98
CA MET A 28 10.68 2.69 -4.58
C MET A 28 11.52 2.61 -5.87
N GLU A 29 12.34 1.56 -6.03
CA GLU A 29 13.13 1.30 -7.24
C GLU A 29 12.29 0.96 -8.48
N GLU A 30 11.05 0.50 -8.30
CA GLU A 30 10.11 0.18 -9.39
C GLU A 30 9.20 1.39 -9.73
N LEU A 31 9.26 2.47 -8.95
CA LEU A 31 8.37 3.62 -9.06
C LEU A 31 9.16 4.88 -9.43
N ASP A 32 8.68 5.60 -10.45
CA ASP A 32 9.23 6.90 -10.84
C ASP A 32 8.43 8.09 -10.27
N GLY A 33 8.87 9.31 -10.56
CA GLY A 33 8.27 10.54 -10.04
C GLY A 33 6.80 10.75 -10.38
N SER A 34 6.27 10.09 -11.42
CA SER A 34 4.84 10.14 -11.78
C SER A 34 3.93 9.54 -10.69
N TYR A 35 4.46 8.62 -9.88
CA TYR A 35 3.70 7.93 -8.84
C TYR A 35 3.61 8.72 -7.53
N GLN A 36 4.28 9.87 -7.39
CA GLN A 36 4.32 10.61 -6.11
C GLN A 36 2.93 10.88 -5.51
N LYS A 37 1.94 11.21 -6.34
CA LYS A 37 0.56 11.46 -5.89
C LYS A 37 -0.10 10.19 -5.36
N VAL A 38 0.03 9.09 -6.10
CA VAL A 38 -0.53 7.78 -5.72
C VAL A 38 0.15 7.25 -4.46
N ILE A 39 1.47 7.38 -4.35
CA ILE A 39 2.26 7.02 -3.16
C ILE A 39 1.78 7.81 -1.95
N LYS A 40 1.58 9.12 -2.10
CA LYS A 40 1.07 9.97 -1.02
C LYS A 40 -0.33 9.55 -0.58
N LEU A 41 -1.24 9.28 -1.52
CA LEU A 41 -2.59 8.83 -1.23
C LEU A 41 -2.60 7.47 -0.52
N PHE A 42 -1.86 6.49 -1.03
CA PHE A 42 -1.69 5.20 -0.36
C PHE A 42 -1.17 5.40 1.06
N SER A 43 -0.16 6.26 1.23
CA SER A 43 0.47 6.50 2.53
C SER A 43 -0.50 7.00 3.59
N ILE A 44 -1.43 7.90 3.24
CA ILE A 44 -2.42 8.44 4.18
C ILE A 44 -3.60 7.48 4.40
N CYS A 45 -4.00 6.73 3.37
CA CYS A 45 -5.09 5.77 3.50
C CYS A 45 -4.69 4.50 4.27
N THR A 46 -3.39 4.21 4.37
CA THR A 46 -2.83 3.04 5.06
C THR A 46 -2.06 3.43 6.32
N ASP A 47 -2.39 4.58 6.91
CA ASP A 47 -1.83 4.96 8.19
C ASP A 47 -2.22 3.96 9.29
N GLU A 48 -1.33 3.74 10.25
CA GLU A 48 -1.57 2.82 11.37
C GLU A 48 -2.60 3.39 12.36
N ASP A 49 -2.70 4.71 12.50
CA ASP A 49 -3.79 5.33 13.27
C ASP A 49 -5.03 5.50 12.36
N PRO A 50 -6.14 4.82 12.67
CA PRO A 50 -7.38 4.97 11.89
C PRO A 50 -7.93 6.40 11.85
N LYS A 51 -7.52 7.28 12.76
CA LYS A 51 -7.92 8.69 12.79
C LYS A 51 -7.21 9.53 11.73
N ASP A 52 -6.03 9.11 11.31
CA ASP A 52 -5.25 9.78 10.26
C ASP A 52 -5.65 9.28 8.86
N CYS A 53 -6.37 8.15 8.80
CA CYS A 53 -7.01 7.67 7.56
C CYS A 53 -8.13 8.65 7.12
N PRO A 54 -8.04 9.23 5.92
CA PRO A 54 -9.05 10.17 5.45
C PRO A 54 -10.38 9.48 5.18
N PHE A 55 -11.47 10.19 5.45
CA PHE A 55 -12.79 9.77 4.96
C PHE A 55 -12.79 9.69 3.43
N THR A 56 -13.54 8.73 2.89
CA THR A 56 -13.68 8.53 1.45
C THR A 56 -14.09 9.81 0.71
N ALA A 57 -14.94 10.64 1.32
CA ALA A 57 -15.35 11.92 0.74
C ALA A 57 -14.15 12.86 0.50
N HIS A 58 -13.22 12.96 1.45
CA HIS A 58 -12.01 13.78 1.30
C HIS A 58 -11.05 13.22 0.23
N VAL A 59 -10.99 11.88 0.09
CA VAL A 59 -10.20 11.24 -0.97
C VAL A 59 -10.75 11.57 -2.34
N VAL A 60 -12.08 11.47 -2.52
CA VAL A 60 -12.73 11.80 -3.80
C VAL A 60 -12.52 13.27 -4.14
N GLU A 61 -12.74 14.18 -3.19
CA GLU A 61 -12.52 15.61 -3.38
C GLU A 61 -11.07 15.93 -3.81
N ALA A 62 -10.07 15.33 -3.14
CA ALA A 62 -8.67 15.52 -3.48
C ALA A 62 -8.33 15.03 -4.90
N LEU A 63 -8.91 13.91 -5.33
CA LEU A 63 -8.71 13.36 -6.68
C LEU A 63 -9.40 14.19 -7.77
N GLU A 64 -10.54 14.79 -7.46
CA GLU A 64 -11.28 15.67 -8.39
C GLU A 64 -10.58 17.03 -8.58
N LEU A 65 -10.05 17.62 -7.50
CA LEU A 65 -9.30 18.88 -7.54
C LEU A 65 -7.98 18.76 -8.31
N ASP A 66 -7.38 17.58 -8.33
CA ASP A 66 -6.13 17.32 -9.04
C ASP A 66 -6.29 17.18 -10.57
N ASN A 67 -7.54 16.99 -11.04
CA ASN A 67 -7.89 16.83 -12.46
C ASN A 67 -8.46 18.11 -13.10
N LEU A 68 -8.55 19.21 -12.33
CA LEU A 68 -9.06 20.53 -12.72
C LEU A 68 -7.92 21.55 -12.83
#